data_AF-A0A151RHP6-F1
#
_entry.id   AF-A0A151RHP6-F1
#
_cell.length_a   1.000
_cell.length_b   1.000
_cell.length_c   1.000
_cell.angle_alpha   90.00
_cell.angle_beta   90.00
_cell.angle_gamma   90.00
#
_symmetry.space_group_name_H-M   'P 1'
#
loop_
_entity.id
_entity.type
_entity.pdbx_description
1 polymer ?
#
loop_
_entity_poly.entity_id
_entity_poly.type
_entity_poly.pdbx_seq_one_letter_code
_entity_poly.pdbx_strand_id
1 'polypeptide(L)'
;NCIDMRLDYAISDMECLDHWDQISCCLLVRSKLDHHPLLVSLSRGQGARSYSPFTFLDIWKDHKDCRQLIIDIWSSQVQGCPMFILKCKL
;
A
#
# COMPACT_ATOMS: atom_id res chain seq x y z
N ASN A 1 -25.93 -13.24 20.12
CA ASN A 1 -24.57 -13.80 20.29
C ASN A 1 -23.87 -13.82 18.96
N CYS A 2 -23.25 -12.71 18.56
CA CYS A 2 -22.28 -12.74 17.48
C CYS A 2 -20.97 -13.25 18.09
N ILE A 3 -20.51 -14.40 17.65
CA ILE A 3 -19.20 -14.93 18.01
C ILE A 3 -18.21 -14.14 17.15
N ASP A 4 -17.38 -13.30 17.78
CA ASP A 4 -16.23 -12.68 17.09
C ASP A 4 -15.23 -13.78 16.75
N MET A 5 -15.39 -14.40 15.58
CA MET A 5 -14.45 -15.38 15.06
C MET A 5 -13.23 -14.65 14.49
N ARG A 6 -12.05 -14.89 15.07
CA ARG A 6 -10.79 -14.39 14.54
C ARG A 6 -10.38 -15.25 13.33
N LEU A 7 -10.62 -14.74 12.13
CA LEU A 7 -10.33 -15.43 10.87
C LEU A 7 -9.12 -14.85 10.11
N ASP A 8 -8.59 -13.72 10.57
CA ASP A 8 -7.42 -13.09 9.97
C ASP A 8 -6.13 -13.70 10.56
N TYR A 9 -5.26 -14.20 9.68
CA TYR A 9 -3.96 -14.81 10.02
C TYR A 9 -2.84 -14.26 9.13
N ALA A 10 -1.66 -14.09 9.70
CA ALA A 10 -0.41 -13.87 8.97
C ALA A 10 0.46 -15.12 9.12
N ILE A 11 0.78 -15.78 8.02
CA ILE A 11 1.48 -17.07 8.00
C ILE A 11 2.76 -16.91 7.18
N SER A 12 3.85 -17.48 7.67
CA SER A 12 5.14 -17.51 6.99
C SER A 12 5.89 -18.77 7.39
N ASP A 13 6.80 -19.24 6.53
CA ASP A 13 7.76 -20.27 6.90
C ASP A 13 8.92 -19.67 7.72
N MET A 14 9.67 -20.53 8.42
CA MET A 14 10.78 -20.07 9.26
C MET A 14 11.91 -19.45 8.43
N GLU A 15 12.16 -19.99 7.23
CA GLU A 15 13.19 -19.48 6.34
C GLU A 15 12.92 -18.00 5.99
N CYS A 16 11.68 -17.64 5.66
CA CYS A 16 11.27 -16.27 5.36
C CYS A 16 11.40 -15.36 6.58
N LEU A 17 11.05 -15.83 7.78
CA LEU A 17 11.21 -15.04 9.01
C LEU A 17 12.69 -14.74 9.30
N ASP A 18 13.58 -15.70 9.10
CA ASP A 18 15.02 -15.55 9.33
C ASP A 18 15.68 -14.50 8.41
N HIS A 19 15.01 -14.08 7.33
CA HIS A 19 15.49 -13.01 6.44
C HIS A 19 15.29 -11.60 7.00
N TRP A 20 14.54 -11.44 8.10
CA TRP A 20 14.19 -10.13 8.66
C TRP A 20 14.77 -9.96 10.07
N ASP A 21 15.37 -8.81 10.34
CA ASP A 21 15.96 -8.50 11.64
C ASP A 21 14.90 -8.15 12.69
N GLN A 22 13.79 -7.57 12.26
CA GLN A 22 12.68 -7.19 13.12
C GLN A 22 11.36 -7.57 12.47
N ILE A 23 10.52 -8.26 13.24
CA ILE A 23 9.21 -8.76 12.82
C ILE A 23 8.20 -8.40 13.90
N SER A 24 7.07 -7.83 13.49
CA SER A 24 5.92 -7.63 14.39
C SER A 24 4.61 -7.86 13.67
N CYS A 25 3.60 -8.30 14.41
CA CYS A 25 2.24 -8.49 13.94
C CYS A 25 1.28 -8.02 15.02
N CYS A 26 0.39 -7.07 14.70
CA CYS A 26 -0.59 -6.57 15.65
C CYS A 26 -1.96 -6.35 15.00
N LEU A 27 -3.01 -6.40 15.81
CA LEU A 27 -4.36 -6.04 15.40
C LEU A 27 -4.50 -4.52 15.47
N LEU A 28 -4.97 -3.91 14.39
CA LEU A 28 -5.35 -2.50 14.38
C LEU A 28 -6.75 -2.32 14.96
N VAL A 29 -6.97 -1.19 15.60
CA VAL A 29 -8.28 -0.83 16.16
C VAL A 29 -9.31 -0.80 15.04
N ARG A 30 -10.46 -1.42 15.31
CA ARG A 30 -11.60 -1.47 14.40
C ARG A 30 -12.00 -0.06 13.97
N SER A 31 -12.01 0.17 12.66
CA SER A 31 -12.58 1.38 12.06
C SER A 31 -14.02 1.11 11.63
N LYS A 32 -14.54 1.80 10.60
CA LYS A 32 -15.87 1.54 10.02
C LYS A 32 -16.00 0.16 9.33
N LEU A 33 -14.92 -0.61 9.25
CA LEU A 33 -14.90 -1.97 8.72
C LEU A 33 -15.43 -2.97 9.75
N ASP A 34 -16.08 -4.02 9.27
CA ASP A 34 -16.56 -5.16 10.06
C ASP A 34 -15.43 -6.08 10.54
N HIS A 35 -14.21 -5.91 10.01
CA HIS A 35 -13.00 -6.64 10.40
C HIS A 35 -11.96 -5.76 11.13
N HIS A 36 -11.09 -6.40 11.91
CA HIS A 36 -9.91 -5.78 12.54
C HIS A 36 -8.68 -6.06 11.65
N PRO A 37 -8.10 -5.06 10.97
CA PRO A 37 -6.96 -5.28 10.11
C PRO A 37 -5.76 -5.82 10.89
N LEU A 38 -5.03 -6.77 10.31
CA LEU A 38 -3.70 -7.16 10.79
C LEU A 38 -2.65 -6.24 10.18
N LEU A 39 -1.83 -5.63 11.02
CA LEU A 39 -0.61 -4.94 10.61
C LEU A 39 0.57 -5.87 10.83
N VAL A 40 1.22 -6.27 9.73
CA VAL A 40 2.47 -7.02 9.75
C VAL A 40 3.59 -6.07 9.36
N SER A 41 4.63 -5.98 10.19
CA SER A 41 5.83 -5.19 9.92
C SER A 41 7.03 -6.11 9.83
N LEU A 42 7.77 -5.99 8.73
CA LEU A 42 8.99 -6.73 8.45
C LEU A 42 10.07 -5.71 8.11
N SER A 43 11.17 -5.73 8.85
CA SER A 43 12.26 -4.76 8.67
C SER A 43 13.61 -5.45 8.64
N ARG A 44 14.44 -5.01 7.70
CA ARG A 44 15.88 -5.31 7.63
C ARG A 44 16.63 -4.09 8.15
N GLY A 45 17.70 -4.32 8.89
CA GLY A 45 18.47 -3.32 9.61
C GLY A 45 18.95 -2.16 8.72
N GLN A 46 19.35 -1.06 9.38
CA GLN A 46 19.81 0.15 8.71
C GLN A 46 20.97 -0.17 7.74
N GLY A 47 20.69 -0.14 6.44
CA GLY A 47 21.67 -0.47 5.39
C GLY A 47 21.14 -1.39 4.30
N ALA A 48 20.07 -2.15 4.56
CA ALA A 48 19.37 -2.91 3.52
C ALA A 48 18.59 -1.94 2.61
N ARG A 49 19.24 -1.42 1.57
CA ARG A 49 18.55 -0.70 0.50
C ARG A 49 17.72 -1.70 -0.30
N SER A 50 16.50 -1.95 0.15
CA SER A 50 15.48 -2.55 -0.69
C SER A 50 14.91 -1.44 -1.56
N TYR A 51 15.29 -1.42 -2.84
CA TYR A 51 14.53 -0.65 -3.82
C TYR A 51 13.19 -1.36 -3.96
N SER A 52 12.14 -0.77 -3.38
CA SER A 52 10.77 -1.18 -3.68
C SER A 52 10.60 -1.13 -5.19
N PRO A 53 10.38 -2.26 -5.89
CA PRO A 53 10.03 -2.19 -7.30
C PRO A 53 8.72 -1.43 -7.38
N PHE A 54 8.65 -0.47 -8.31
CA PHE A 54 7.38 0.18 -8.60
C PHE A 54 6.40 -0.87 -9.14
N THR A 55 5.40 -1.20 -8.33
CA THR A 55 4.29 -2.06 -8.76
C THR A 55 3.18 -1.19 -9.31
N PHE A 56 2.94 -1.29 -10.61
CA PHE A 56 1.79 -0.66 -11.23
C PHE A 56 0.52 -1.43 -10.85
N LEU A 57 -0.38 -0.77 -10.12
CA LEU A 57 -1.72 -1.28 -9.85
C LEU A 57 -2.60 -1.06 -11.07
N ASP A 58 -2.89 -2.12 -11.83
CA ASP A 58 -3.66 -2.03 -13.08
C ASP A 58 -5.18 -1.97 -12.90
N ILE A 59 -5.65 -1.78 -11.66
CA ILE A 59 -7.08 -1.80 -11.29
C ILE A 59 -7.92 -0.85 -12.16
N TRP A 60 -7.34 0.28 -12.56
CA TRP A 60 -8.01 1.30 -13.35
C TRP A 60 -7.79 1.17 -14.85
N LYS A 61 -6.94 0.24 -15.30
CA LYS A 61 -6.55 0.11 -16.71
C LYS A 61 -7.75 -0.07 -17.63
N ASP A 62 -8.71 -0.90 -17.21
CA ASP A 62 -9.92 -1.21 -17.99
C ASP A 62 -11.11 -0.31 -17.63
N HIS A 63 -10.93 0.63 -16.69
CA HIS A 63 -11.99 1.59 -16.39
C HIS A 63 -12.15 2.55 -17.57
N LYS A 64 -13.36 2.58 -18.14
CA LYS A 64 -13.72 3.36 -19.35
C LYS A 64 -13.24 4.82 -19.32
N ASP A 65 -13.24 5.46 -18.14
CA ASP A 65 -12.90 6.86 -17.98
C ASP A 65 -11.42 7.08 -17.61
N CYS A 66 -10.65 6.03 -17.31
CA CYS A 66 -9.26 6.15 -16.83
C CYS A 66 -8.40 6.94 -17.82
N ARG A 67 -8.46 6.57 -19.10
CA ARG A 67 -7.69 7.25 -20.15
C ARG A 67 -8.07 8.73 -20.27
N GLN A 68 -9.36 9.04 -20.27
CA GLN A 68 -9.81 10.43 -20.43
C GLN A 68 -9.42 11.27 -19.22
N LEU A 69 -9.59 10.74 -18.01
CA LEU A 69 -9.22 11.42 -16.76
C LEU A 69 -7.72 11.75 -16.71
N ILE A 70 -6.85 10.80 -17.10
CA ILE A 70 -5.41 11.06 -17.20
C ILE A 70 -5.15 12.19 -18.21
N ILE A 71 -5.75 12.13 -19.40
CA ILE A 71 -5.58 13.19 -20.42
C ILE A 71 -6.00 14.55 -19.87
N ASP A 72 -7.15 14.64 -19.22
CA ASP A 72 -7.70 15.90 -18.72
C ASP A 72 -6.81 16.53 -17.63
N ILE A 73 -6.37 15.71 -16.66
CA ILE A 73 -5.46 16.16 -15.59
C ILE A 73 -4.10 16.57 -16.16
N TRP A 74 -3.54 15.77 -17.07
CA TRP A 74 -2.23 16.06 -17.65
C TRP A 74 -2.25 17.23 -18.64
N SER A 75 -3.40 17.54 -19.24
CA SER A 75 -3.59 18.71 -20.11
C SER A 75 -3.89 20.01 -19.34
N SER A 76 -4.28 19.92 -18.07
CA SER A 76 -4.51 21.11 -17.24
C SER A 76 -3.24 21.94 -17.07
N GLN A 77 -3.37 23.27 -17.20
CA GLN A 77 -2.27 24.20 -16.93
C GLN A 77 -2.06 24.36 -15.43
N VAL A 78 -0.88 23.97 -14.97
CA VAL A 78 -0.41 24.17 -13.60
C VAL A 78 0.94 24.87 -13.67
N GLN A 79 1.08 25.99 -12.97
CA GLN A 79 2.33 26.76 -12.90
C GLN A 79 2.98 26.58 -11.53
N GLY A 80 4.30 26.45 -11.50
CA GLY A 80 5.08 26.29 -10.28
C GLY A 80 6.39 25.56 -10.54
N CYS A 81 7.10 25.19 -9.48
CA CYS A 81 8.28 24.35 -9.62
C CYS A 81 7.89 22.91 -10.06
N PRO A 82 8.81 22.13 -10.66
CA PRO A 82 8.50 20.79 -11.15
C PRO A 82 7.84 19.88 -10.11
N MET A 83 8.27 19.95 -8.84
CA MET A 83 7.70 19.16 -7.75
C MET A 83 6.25 19.57 -7.43
N PHE A 84 5.94 20.87 -7.49
CA PHE A 84 4.58 21.37 -7.33
C PHE A 84 3.66 20.90 -8.47
N ILE A 85 4.14 20.99 -9.71
CA ILE A 85 3.38 20.52 -10.88
C ILE A 85 3.11 19.02 -10.77
N LEU A 86 4.11 18.23 -10.39
CA LEU A 86 3.97 16.79 -10.20
C LEU A 86 2.94 16.47 -9.11
N LYS A 87 3.02 17.15 -7.96
CA LYS A 87 2.06 16.99 -6.85
C LYS A 87 0.62 17.34 -7.26
N CYS A 88 0.43 18.25 -8.21
CA CYS A 88 -0.93 18.60 -8.69
C CYS A 88 -1.48 17.62 -9.72
N LYS A 89 -0.64 16.78 -10.35
CA LYS A 89 -1.03 15.86 -11.42
C LYS A 89 -1.05 14.38 -10.99
N LEU A 90 -0.38 14.03 -9.89
CA LEU A 90 -0.45 12.72 -9.21
C LEU A 90 -1.56 12.72 -8.17
#